data_AF-A0A161MSJ4-F1
#
_entry.id   AF-A0A161MSJ4-F1
#
_cell.length_a   1.000
_cell.length_b   1.000
_cell.length_c   1.000
_cell.angle_alpha   90.00
_cell.angle_beta   90.00
_cell.angle_gamma   90.00
#
_symmetry.space_group_name_H-M   'P 1'
#
loop_
_entity.id
_entity.type
_entity.pdbx_description
1 polymer ?
#
loop_
_entity_poly.entity_id
_entity_poly.type
_entity_poly.pdbx_seq_one_letter_code
_entity_poly.pdbx_strand_id
1 'polypeptide(L)'
;TIQTVLILLKKQRQLVKDAADFLVTNQIPSFIRERLDHSLAPMDGMMLSENLHSRGINIRYLGKITTMLSKIKQLEYLHSIAVSELITRAAKHLFNIYMQSTEMMSLSSAVSHFLNCFLSSCQAHYPQQISDEMQSKTSK
;
A
#
# COMPACT_ATOMS: atom_id res chain seq x y z
N THR A 1 -12.58 -42.16 13.22
CA THR A 1 -12.12 -42.80 11.96
C THR A 1 -11.65 -41.74 10.98
N ILE A 2 -10.77 -42.08 10.03
CA ILE A 2 -10.27 -41.17 8.97
C ILE A 2 -11.40 -40.41 8.26
N GLN A 3 -12.55 -41.06 8.05
CA GLN A 3 -13.72 -40.43 7.43
C GLN A 3 -14.28 -39.22 8.19
N THR A 4 -14.29 -39.27 9.53
CA THR A 4 -14.73 -38.15 10.38
C THR A 4 -13.80 -36.94 10.23
N VAL A 5 -12.49 -37.20 10.15
CA VAL A 5 -11.47 -36.16 9.96
C VAL A 5 -11.64 -35.50 8.59
N LEU A 6 -11.87 -36.28 7.53
CA LEU A 6 -12.10 -35.76 6.18
C LEU A 6 -13.35 -34.85 6.11
N ILE A 7 -14.43 -35.24 6.78
CA ILE A 7 -15.66 -34.45 6.85
C ILE A 7 -15.41 -33.13 7.60
N LEU A 8 -14.70 -33.17 8.73
CA LEU A 8 -14.34 -31.98 9.50
C LEU A 8 -13.52 -30.99 8.66
N LEU A 9 -12.50 -31.47 7.94
CA LEU A 9 -11.66 -30.64 7.07
C LEU A 9 -12.46 -29.99 5.94
N LYS A 10 -13.38 -30.74 5.31
CA LYS A 10 -14.28 -30.18 4.30
C LYS A 10 -15.14 -29.05 4.87
N LYS A 11 -15.70 -29.24 6.07
CA LYS A 11 -16.51 -28.22 6.76
C LYS A 11 -15.68 -26.98 7.10
N GLN A 12 -14.47 -27.15 7.66
CA GLN A 12 -13.57 -26.03 7.97
C GLN A 12 -13.20 -25.25 6.71
N ARG A 13 -12.89 -25.94 5.60
CA ARG A 13 -12.61 -25.30 4.32
C ARG A 13 -13.80 -24.49 3.82
N GLN A 14 -15.02 -25.00 3.99
CA GLN A 14 -16.22 -24.27 3.60
C GLN A 14 -16.41 -23.01 4.45
N LEU A 15 -16.22 -23.10 5.77
CA LEU A 15 -16.29 -21.93 6.66
C LEU A 15 -15.31 -20.83 6.27
N VAL A 16 -14.09 -21.17 5.85
CA VAL A 16 -13.11 -20.18 5.37
C VAL A 16 -13.59 -19.49 4.09
N LYS A 17 -14.22 -20.22 3.17
CA LYS A 17 -14.80 -19.65 1.95
C LYS A 17 -15.97 -18.74 2.28
N ASP A 18 -16.90 -19.20 3.11
CA ASP A 18 -18.08 -18.43 3.50
C ASP A 18 -17.68 -17.13 4.23
N ALA A 19 -16.65 -17.18 5.08
CA ALA A 19 -16.09 -16.01 5.73
C ALA A 19 -15.44 -15.03 4.75
N ALA A 20 -14.71 -15.53 3.75
CA ALA A 20 -14.11 -14.70 2.71
C ALA A 20 -15.18 -14.03 1.84
N ASP A 21 -16.22 -14.77 1.45
CA ASP A 21 -17.35 -14.25 0.70
C ASP A 21 -18.07 -13.16 1.50
N PHE A 22 -18.43 -13.45 2.76
CA PHE A 22 -19.05 -12.48 3.66
C PHE A 22 -18.21 -11.21 3.84
N LEU A 23 -16.88 -11.33 3.93
CA LEU A 23 -16.01 -10.17 4.05
C LEU A 23 -16.15 -9.26 2.83
N VAL A 24 -16.19 -9.85 1.64
CA VAL A 24 -16.23 -9.14 0.36
C VAL A 24 -17.63 -8.60 0.03
N THR A 25 -18.69 -9.36 0.33
CA THR A 25 -20.07 -9.02 -0.03
C THR A 25 -20.82 -8.25 1.04
N ASN A 26 -20.39 -8.33 2.31
CA ASN A 26 -21.10 -7.71 3.42
C ASN A 26 -20.21 -6.76 4.22
N GLN A 27 -19.06 -7.21 4.74
CA GLN A 27 -18.26 -6.39 5.65
C GLN A 27 -17.65 -5.16 4.98
N ILE A 28 -17.02 -5.31 3.82
CA ILE A 28 -16.46 -4.17 3.08
C ILE A 28 -17.55 -3.14 2.71
N PRO A 29 -18.70 -3.53 2.11
CA PRO A 29 -19.78 -2.58 1.89
C PRO A 29 -20.31 -1.92 3.16
N SER A 30 -20.42 -2.66 4.28
CA SER A 30 -20.83 -2.09 5.57
C SER A 30 -19.86 -1.02 6.05
N PHE A 31 -18.57 -1.32 6.01
CA PHE A 31 -17.52 -0.37 6.37
C PHE A 31 -17.64 0.94 5.59
N ILE A 32 -17.90 0.88 4.27
CA ILE A 32 -18.05 2.08 3.44
C ILE A 32 -19.34 2.85 3.79
N ARG A 33 -20.47 2.15 4.00
CA ARG A 33 -21.73 2.80 4.39
C ARG A 33 -21.62 3.55 5.70
N GLU A 34 -20.96 2.98 6.71
CA GLU A 34 -20.80 3.63 8.01
C GLU A 34 -19.96 4.91 7.94
N ARG A 35 -19.15 5.09 6.89
CA ARG A 35 -18.45 6.36 6.62
C ARG A 35 -19.33 7.44 6.03
N LEU A 36 -20.46 7.07 5.41
CA LEU A 36 -21.47 8.03 4.96
C LEU A 36 -22.26 8.60 6.14
N ASP A 37 -22.46 7.83 7.20
CA ASP A 37 -23.21 8.22 8.40
C ASP A 37 -22.39 9.08 9.40
N HIS A 38 -21.30 9.71 8.93
CA HIS A 38 -20.43 10.63 9.70
C HIS A 38 -19.72 10.04 10.94
N SER A 39 -19.44 8.74 10.95
CA SER A 39 -18.48 8.17 11.92
C SER A 39 -17.08 8.77 11.73
N LEU A 40 -16.35 9.02 12.82
CA LEU A 40 -15.00 9.63 12.85
C LEU A 40 -14.13 9.13 11.68
N ALA A 41 -13.94 9.99 10.68
CA ALA A 41 -13.27 9.66 9.45
C ALA A 41 -11.75 9.53 9.67
N PRO A 42 -11.07 8.57 9.00
CA PRO A 42 -9.62 8.50 9.09
C PRO A 42 -9.00 9.76 8.50
N MET A 43 -8.00 10.32 9.20
CA MET A 43 -7.29 11.52 8.74
C MET A 43 -6.15 11.20 7.77
N ASP A 44 -5.58 10.00 7.86
CA ASP A 44 -4.45 9.56 7.04
C ASP A 44 -4.53 8.05 6.70
N GLY A 45 -3.56 7.58 5.91
CA GLY A 45 -3.47 6.20 5.48
C GLY A 45 -3.19 5.19 6.61
N MET A 46 -2.52 5.63 7.68
CA MET A 46 -2.26 4.82 8.87
C MET A 46 -3.56 4.54 9.61
N MET A 47 -4.32 5.59 9.94
CA MET A 47 -5.61 5.47 10.58
C MET A 47 -6.60 4.70 9.71
N LEU A 48 -6.59 4.91 8.38
CA LEU A 48 -7.38 4.09 7.45
C LEU A 48 -7.04 2.59 7.60
N SER A 49 -5.76 2.25 7.59
CA SER A 49 -5.29 0.86 7.74
C SER A 49 -5.71 0.25 9.08
N GLU A 50 -5.59 0.98 10.18
CA GLU A 50 -6.03 0.55 11.51
C GLU A 50 -7.55 0.34 11.57
N ASN A 51 -8.32 1.24 10.95
CA ASN A 51 -9.77 1.14 10.87
C ASN A 51 -10.23 -0.08 10.04
N LEU A 52 -9.48 -0.45 9.00
CA LEU A 52 -9.74 -1.69 8.27
C LEU A 52 -9.44 -2.91 9.13
N HIS A 53 -8.28 -2.94 9.78
CA HIS A 53 -7.87 -4.05 10.63
C HIS A 53 -8.76 -4.25 11.85
N SER A 54 -9.25 -3.17 12.48
CA SER A 54 -10.19 -3.25 13.61
C SER A 54 -11.54 -3.87 13.23
N ARG A 55 -11.89 -3.88 11.93
CA ARG A 55 -13.06 -4.56 11.36
C ARG A 55 -12.75 -5.95 10.79
N GLY A 56 -11.53 -6.46 10.99
CA GLY A 56 -11.08 -7.72 10.41
C GLY A 56 -10.91 -7.67 8.89
N ILE A 57 -10.87 -6.48 8.29
CA ILE A 57 -10.67 -6.30 6.86
C ILE A 57 -9.17 -6.26 6.59
N ASN A 58 -8.64 -7.32 5.96
CA ASN A 58 -7.24 -7.37 5.59
C ASN A 58 -6.88 -6.27 4.56
N ILE A 59 -5.72 -5.64 4.73
CA ILE A 59 -5.26 -4.57 3.83
C ILE A 59 -5.16 -4.97 2.36
N ARG A 60 -5.08 -6.27 2.02
CA ARG A 60 -5.13 -6.77 0.64
C ARG A 60 -6.40 -6.33 -0.11
N TYR A 61 -7.46 -5.99 0.61
CA TYR A 61 -8.71 -5.51 0.03
C TYR A 61 -8.72 -4.00 -0.23
N LEU A 62 -7.66 -3.26 0.13
CA LEU A 62 -7.57 -1.81 -0.05
C LEU A 62 -7.88 -1.39 -1.49
N GLY A 63 -7.31 -2.06 -2.49
CA GLY A 63 -7.61 -1.74 -3.91
C GLY A 63 -9.09 -1.90 -4.29
N LYS A 64 -9.78 -2.91 -3.74
CA LYS A 64 -11.23 -3.08 -3.93
C LYS A 64 -12.02 -1.97 -3.23
N ILE A 65 -11.63 -1.62 -2.02
CA ILE A 65 -12.22 -0.51 -1.26
C ILE A 65 -12.05 0.81 -2.02
N THR A 66 -10.85 1.12 -2.50
CA THR A 66 -10.57 2.31 -3.33
C THR A 66 -11.48 2.36 -4.55
N THR A 67 -11.65 1.24 -5.26
CA THR A 67 -12.55 1.13 -6.43
C THR A 67 -14.03 1.34 -6.08
N MET A 68 -14.45 1.01 -4.86
CA MET A 68 -15.81 1.27 -4.40
C MET A 68 -15.98 2.73 -3.96
N LEU A 69 -14.99 3.30 -3.28
CA LEU A 69 -14.98 4.70 -2.84
C LEU A 69 -15.00 5.66 -4.03
N SER A 70 -14.32 5.34 -5.14
CA SER A 70 -14.31 6.17 -6.36
C SER A 70 -15.71 6.42 -6.97
N LYS A 71 -16.68 5.57 -6.62
CA LYS A 71 -18.08 5.66 -7.09
C LYS A 71 -18.95 6.55 -6.20
N ILE A 72 -18.44 7.02 -5.06
CA ILE A 72 -19.21 7.71 -4.03
C ILE A 72 -18.62 9.09 -3.81
N LYS A 73 -19.22 10.12 -4.43
CA LYS A 73 -18.71 11.50 -4.38
C LYS A 73 -18.60 12.05 -2.95
N GLN A 74 -19.51 11.67 -2.06
CA GLN A 74 -19.48 12.10 -0.65
C GLN A 74 -18.24 11.60 0.10
N LEU A 75 -17.56 10.56 -0.39
CA LEU A 75 -16.38 9.97 0.20
C LEU A 75 -15.10 10.24 -0.64
N GLU A 76 -15.10 11.29 -1.46
CA GLU A 76 -13.93 11.65 -2.27
C GLU A 76 -12.68 11.89 -1.41
N TYR A 77 -12.82 12.48 -0.22
CA TYR A 77 -11.70 12.64 0.72
C TYR A 77 -11.08 11.27 1.09
N LEU A 78 -11.92 10.28 1.38
CA LEU A 78 -11.50 8.95 1.81
C LEU A 78 -10.91 8.18 0.64
N HIS A 79 -11.46 8.37 -0.55
CA HIS A 79 -10.88 7.85 -1.79
C HIS A 79 -9.46 8.37 -1.99
N SER A 80 -9.23 9.69 -1.84
CA SER A 80 -7.89 10.29 -1.95
C SER A 80 -6.91 9.72 -0.93
N ILE A 81 -7.32 9.54 0.33
CA ILE A 81 -6.49 8.88 1.35
C ILE A 81 -6.16 7.43 0.94
N ALA A 82 -7.15 6.66 0.48
CA ALA A 82 -6.96 5.27 0.08
C ALA A 82 -6.04 5.12 -1.15
N VAL A 83 -6.11 6.05 -2.11
CA VAL A 83 -5.20 6.11 -3.26
C VAL A 83 -3.78 6.45 -2.81
N SER A 84 -3.61 7.48 -1.97
CA SER A 84 -2.29 7.86 -1.44
C SER A 84 -1.65 6.72 -0.65
N GLU A 85 -2.43 6.00 0.17
CA GLU A 85 -1.97 4.83 0.91
C GLU A 85 -1.53 3.68 -0.03
N LEU A 86 -2.29 3.44 -1.10
CA LEU A 86 -1.95 2.43 -2.12
C LEU A 86 -0.63 2.78 -2.83
N ILE A 87 -0.49 4.03 -3.27
CA ILE A 87 0.72 4.55 -3.93
C ILE A 87 1.93 4.46 -2.99
N THR A 88 1.78 4.89 -1.74
CA THR A 88 2.87 4.87 -0.75
C THR A 88 3.34 3.45 -0.44
N ARG A 89 2.43 2.47 -0.38
CA ARG A 89 2.78 1.06 -0.22
C ARG A 89 3.56 0.51 -1.41
N ALA A 90 3.15 0.84 -2.63
CA ALA A 90 3.85 0.46 -3.85
C ALA A 90 5.24 1.10 -3.92
N ALA A 91 5.34 2.40 -3.62
CA ALA A 91 6.60 3.13 -3.59
C ALA A 91 7.57 2.53 -2.56
N LYS A 92 7.11 2.23 -1.34
CA LYS A 92 7.93 1.55 -0.33
C LYS A 92 8.46 0.21 -0.83
N HIS A 93 7.63 -0.57 -1.54
CA HIS A 93 8.06 -1.86 -2.07
C HIS A 93 9.15 -1.71 -3.14
N LEU A 94 8.94 -0.80 -4.11
CA LEU A 94 9.94 -0.49 -5.14
C LEU A 94 11.23 0.07 -4.53
N PHE A 95 11.12 0.97 -3.57
CA PHE A 95 12.26 1.54 -2.85
C PHE A 95 13.13 0.43 -2.25
N ASN A 96 12.52 -0.49 -1.50
CA ASN A 96 13.27 -1.60 -0.89
C ASN A 96 13.97 -2.49 -1.92
N ILE A 97 13.33 -2.76 -3.07
CA ILE A 97 13.94 -3.55 -4.15
C ILE A 97 15.16 -2.82 -4.72
N TYR A 98 15.03 -1.54 -5.09
CA TYR A 98 16.13 -0.79 -5.71
C TYR A 98 17.28 -0.52 -4.75
N MET A 99 16.98 -0.18 -3.49
CA MET A 99 18.01 0.10 -2.49
C MET A 99 18.84 -1.15 -2.16
N GLN A 100 18.23 -2.34 -2.17
CA GLN A 100 18.97 -3.60 -1.95
C GLN A 100 19.99 -3.90 -3.05
N SER A 101 19.75 -3.46 -4.29
CA SER A 101 20.68 -3.62 -5.42
C SER A 101 21.69 -2.48 -5.58
N THR A 102 21.64 -1.46 -4.73
CA THR A 102 22.48 -0.25 -4.87
C THR A 102 23.76 -0.37 -4.04
N GLU A 103 24.89 0.03 -4.62
CA GLU A 103 26.18 0.06 -3.91
C GLU A 103 26.18 1.11 -2.78
N MET A 104 26.88 0.83 -1.67
CA MET A 104 26.89 1.74 -0.51
C MET A 104 27.42 3.15 -0.86
N MET A 105 28.35 3.26 -1.81
CA MET A 105 28.92 4.55 -2.23
C MET A 105 27.91 5.45 -2.98
N SER A 106 26.90 4.85 -3.64
CA SER A 106 25.88 5.58 -4.40
C SER A 106 24.51 5.60 -3.73
N LEU A 107 24.35 4.95 -2.57
CA LEU A 107 23.07 4.80 -1.87
C LEU A 107 22.39 6.13 -1.57
N SER A 108 23.13 7.14 -1.09
CA SER A 108 22.57 8.47 -0.80
C SER A 108 22.00 9.14 -2.04
N SER A 109 22.71 9.07 -3.17
CA SER A 109 22.28 9.58 -4.46
C SER A 109 21.04 8.83 -4.97
N ALA A 110 21.03 7.50 -4.85
CA ALA A 110 19.89 6.68 -5.25
C ALA A 110 18.63 6.94 -4.39
N VAL A 111 18.78 7.10 -3.08
CA VAL A 111 17.68 7.48 -2.17
C VAL A 111 17.14 8.85 -2.56
N SER A 112 18.01 9.85 -2.74
CA SER A 112 17.61 11.20 -3.14
C SER A 112 16.88 11.19 -4.48
N HIS A 113 17.42 10.49 -5.48
CA HIS A 113 16.80 10.38 -6.80
C HIS A 113 15.42 9.72 -6.72
N PHE A 114 15.29 8.60 -5.99
CA PHE A 114 14.01 7.93 -5.80
C PHE A 114 12.97 8.86 -5.16
N LEU A 115 13.34 9.54 -4.07
CA LEU A 115 12.42 10.43 -3.35
C LEU A 115 12.07 11.67 -4.19
N ASN A 116 13.01 12.21 -4.95
CA ASN A 116 12.73 13.29 -5.89
C ASN A 116 11.75 12.83 -6.97
N CYS A 117 11.91 11.63 -7.54
CA CYS A 117 10.94 11.07 -8.49
C CYS A 117 9.57 10.81 -7.86
N PHE A 118 9.52 10.41 -6.59
CA PHE A 118 8.28 10.07 -5.90
C PHE A 118 7.49 11.30 -5.44
N LEU A 119 8.18 12.34 -4.97
CA LEU A 119 7.57 13.52 -4.35
C LEU A 119 7.47 14.74 -5.29
N SER A 120 8.28 14.79 -6.35
CA SER A 120 8.28 15.91 -7.28
C SER A 120 7.06 15.87 -8.22
N SER A 121 6.49 17.04 -8.47
CA SER A 121 5.45 17.28 -9.47
C SER A 121 6.01 17.71 -10.84
N CYS A 122 7.33 17.81 -10.98
CA CYS A 122 8.01 18.21 -12.22
C CYS A 122 8.59 16.99 -12.98
N GLN A 123 8.56 17.02 -14.32
CA GLN A 123 9.23 16.02 -15.15
C GLN A 123 10.72 15.96 -14.82
N ALA A 124 11.20 14.80 -14.36
CA ALA A 124 12.58 14.59 -13.96
C ALA A 124 13.55 15.03 -15.08
N HIS A 125 14.34 16.07 -14.82
CA HIS A 125 15.53 16.32 -15.61
C HIS A 125 16.52 15.17 -15.33
N TYR A 126 17.06 14.61 -16.41
CA TYR A 126 18.00 13.49 -16.38
C TYR A 126 19.09 13.79 -15.33
N PRO A 127 19.35 12.89 -14.37
CA PRO A 127 20.42 13.11 -13.41
C PRO A 127 21.73 13.20 -14.19
N GLN A 128 22.33 14.39 -14.21
CA GLN A 128 23.66 14.59 -14.74
C GLN A 128 24.59 13.74 -13.87
N GLN A 129 25.14 12.65 -14.43
CA GLN A 129 26.11 11.83 -13.71
C GLN A 129 27.27 12.73 -13.30
N ILE A 130 27.35 13.05 -12.02
CA ILE A 130 28.54 13.68 -11.44
C ILE A 130 29.61 12.60 -11.58
N SER A 131 30.51 12.80 -12.54
CA SER A 131 31.69 11.95 -12.67
C SER A 131 32.54 12.18 -11.42
N ASP A 132 32.87 11.14 -10.69
CA ASP A 132 33.80 11.21 -9.56
C ASP A 132 35.17 11.69 -10.08
N GLU A 133 35.43 12.99 -10.02
CA GLU A 133 36.76 13.54 -10.21
C GLU A 133 37.61 13.23 -8.97
N MET A 134 38.20 12.04 -8.95
CA MET A 134 39.38 11.79 -8.13
C MET A 134 40.60 12.36 -8.87
N GLN A 135 40.76 13.70 -8.87
CA GLN A 135 42.04 14.31 -9.26
C GLN A 135 43.07 14.07 -8.15
N SER A 136 43.74 12.92 -8.21
CA SER A 136 45.03 12.74 -7.55
C SER A 136 46.07 13.57 -8.31
N LYS A 137 46.26 14.84 -7.93
CA LYS A 137 47.48 15.56 -8.31
C LYS A 137 48.52 15.40 -7.22
N THR A 138 49.24 14.28 -7.31
CA THR A 138 50.62 14.20 -6.83
C THR A 138 51.49 14.90 -7.88
N SER A 139 52.32 15.85 -7.45
CA SER A 139 53.63 16.26 -8.01
C SER A 139 54.07 17.48 -7.20
N LYS A 140 54.99 17.31 -6.24
CA LYS A 140 56.43 17.60 -6.35
C LYS A 140 56.75 19.09 -6.47
#